data_AF-A0A351TG86-F1
#
_entry.id   AF-A0A351TG86-F1
#
_cell.length_a   1.000
_cell.length_b   1.000
_cell.length_c   1.000
_cell.angle_alpha   90.00
_cell.angle_beta   90.00
_cell.angle_gamma   90.00
#
_symmetry.space_group_name_H-M   'P 1'
#
loop_
_entity.id
_entity.type
_entity.pdbx_description
1 polymer ?
#
loop_
_entity_poly.entity_id
_entity_poly.type
_entity_poly.pdbx_seq_one_letter_code
_entity_poly.pdbx_strand_id
1 'polypeptide(L)' 'MTLVKERAIEMIQRMPEDDMLYVINILQNLEAMTINKEKDRLRARQALMNILNMEKKLPDNFDMKKELQEAREEKYDNFG' A
#
# COMPACT_ATOMS: atom_id res chain seq x y z
N MET A 1 28.23 1.99 -6.33
CA MET A 1 28.51 3.20 -5.52
C MET A 1 28.65 4.39 -6.47
N THR A 2 28.32 5.61 -6.06
CA THR A 2 28.48 6.81 -6.92
C THR A 2 29.50 7.75 -6.29
N LEU A 3 30.25 8.52 -7.10
CA LEU A 3 31.29 9.46 -6.63
C LEU A 3 30.80 10.39 -5.51
N VAL A 4 29.55 10.85 -5.61
CA VAL A 4 28.90 11.70 -4.60
C VAL A 4 28.68 10.98 -3.27
N LYS A 5 28.34 9.68 -3.31
CA LYS A 5 28.10 8.87 -2.10
C LYS A 5 29.40 8.55 -1.38
N GLU A 6 30.47 8.28 -2.12
CA GLU A 6 31.81 8.04 -1.54
C GLU A 6 32.32 9.29 -0.83
N ARG A 7 32.22 10.46 -1.49
CA ARG A 7 32.59 11.74 -0.88
C ARG A 7 31.78 12.05 0.39
N ALA A 8 30.48 11.75 0.40
CA ALA A 8 29.63 11.95 1.58
C ALA A 8 30.06 11.05 2.75
N ILE A 9 30.40 9.78 2.48
CA ILE A 9 30.89 8.84 3.49
C ILE A 9 32.20 9.31 4.10
N GLU A 10 33.16 9.77 3.29
CA GLU A 10 34.43 10.31 3.80
C GLU A 10 34.23 11.54 4.69
N MET A 11 33.29 12.42 4.35
CA MET A 11 32.99 13.60 5.15
C MET A 11 32.39 13.23 6.51
N ILE A 12 31.49 12.23 6.54
CA ILE A 12 30.88 11.73 7.77
C ILE A 12 31.93 11.06 8.68
N GLN A 13 32.83 10.24 8.11
CA GLN A 13 33.85 9.54 8.88
C GLN A 13 34.86 10.46 9.59
N ARG A 14 35.04 11.69 9.08
CA ARG A 14 35.96 12.68 9.68
C ARG A 14 35.27 13.60 10.70
N MET A 15 33.95 13.47 10.86
CA MET A 15 33.16 14.33 11.73
C MET A 15 33.23 13.84 13.19
N PRO A 16 33.31 14.74 14.18
CA PRO A 16 33.24 14.33 15.58
C PRO A 16 31.86 13.79 15.94
N GLU A 17 31.81 12.86 16.91
CA GLU A 17 30.59 12.16 17.34
C GLU A 17 29.48 13.13 17.81
N ASP A 18 29.86 14.24 18.45
CA ASP A 18 28.92 15.24 18.98
C ASP A 18 28.10 15.91 17.86
N ASP A 19 28.70 16.11 16.69
CA ASP A 19 28.04 16.71 15.52
C ASP A 19 27.20 15.68 14.73
N MET A 20 27.45 14.37 14.94
CA MET A 20 26.74 13.30 14.24
C MET A 20 25.26 13.22 14.62
N LEU A 21 24.90 13.56 15.86
CA LEU A 21 23.51 13.66 16.31
C LEU A 21 22.71 14.66 15.45
N TYR A 22 23.31 15.80 15.11
CA TYR A 22 22.69 16.80 14.27
C TYR A 22 22.53 16.33 12.82
N VAL A 23 23.56 15.67 12.29
CA VAL A 23 23.53 15.10 10.93
C VAL A 23 22.46 14.01 10.80
N ILE A 24 22.33 13.14 11.80
CA ILE A 24 21.30 12.08 11.82
C ILE A 24 19.91 12.69 11.73
N ASN A 25 19.62 13.73 12.52
CA ASN A 25 18.32 14.42 12.48
C ASN A 25 18.02 15.02 11.10
N ILE A 26 19.00 15.63 10.43
CA ILE A 26 18.81 16.17 9.08
C ILE A 26 18.52 15.05 8.08
N LEU A 27 19.30 13.96 8.11
CA LEU A 27 19.13 12.82 7.21
C LEU A 27 17.77 12.14 7.39
N GLN A 28 17.31 11.96 8.63
CA GLN A 28 15.99 11.42 8.94
C GLN A 28 14.85 12.32 8.43
N ASN A 29 15.00 13.64 8.55
CA ASN A 29 14.02 14.58 8.00
C ASN A 29 13.98 14.53 6.46
N LEU A 30 15.14 14.46 5.81
CA LEU A 30 15.25 14.29 4.35
C LEU A 30 14.62 12.98 3.89
N GLU A 31 14.85 11.89 4.61
CA GLU A 31 14.22 10.60 4.35
C GLU A 31 12.69 10.68 4.53
N ALA A 32 12.22 11.30 5.61
CA ALA A 32 10.79 11.51 5.85
C ALA A 32 10.10 12.40 4.78
N MET A 33 10.84 13.34 4.17
CA MET A 33 10.36 14.18 3.06
C MET A 33 10.38 13.44 1.71
N THR A 34 11.35 12.56 1.50
CA THR A 34 11.51 11.79 0.24
C THR A 34 10.64 10.54 0.21
N ILE A 35 10.32 9.95 1.37
CA ILE A 35 9.22 9.01 1.52
C ILE A 35 7.96 9.79 1.16
N ASN A 36 7.48 9.59 -0.05
CA ASN A 36 6.32 10.25 -0.60
C ASN A 36 5.05 9.64 0.04
N LYS A 37 4.88 9.88 1.35
CA LYS A 37 3.76 9.39 2.16
C LYS A 37 2.43 9.76 1.53
N GLU A 38 2.35 10.88 0.81
CA GLU A 38 1.17 11.25 0.03
C GLU A 38 0.91 10.32 -1.15
N LYS A 39 1.93 9.98 -1.95
CA LYS A 39 1.80 9.04 -3.07
C LYS A 39 1.45 7.64 -2.59
N ASP A 40 2.04 7.17 -1.50
CA ASP A 40 1.71 5.85 -0.94
C ASP A 40 0.32 5.82 -0.30
N ARG A 41 -0.08 6.91 0.38
CA ARG A 41 -1.44 7.07 0.90
C ARG A 41 -2.48 7.17 -0.21
N LEU A 42 -2.15 7.81 -1.33
CA LEU A 42 -3.02 7.87 -2.52
C LEU A 42 -3.20 6.48 -3.13
N ARG A 43 -2.10 5.72 -3.29
CA ARG A 43 -2.14 4.33 -3.77
C ARG A 43 -2.97 3.44 -2.85
N ALA A 44 -2.79 3.53 -1.53
CA ALA A 44 -3.56 2.78 -0.56
C ALA A 44 -5.06 3.11 -0.62
N ARG A 45 -5.41 4.40 -0.77
CA ARG A 45 -6.81 4.83 -0.96
C ARG A 45 -7.41 4.31 -2.26
N GLN A 46 -6.67 4.32 -3.36
CA GLN A 46 -7.12 3.78 -4.64
C GLN A 46 -7.34 2.27 -4.56
N ALA A 47 -6.41 1.52 -3.95
CA ALA A 47 -6.57 0.09 -3.74
C ALA A 47 -7.80 -0.24 -2.88
N LEU A 48 -8.01 0.53 -1.80
CA LEU A 48 -9.20 0.38 -0.96
C LEU A 48 -10.50 0.67 -1.72
N MET A 49 -10.55 1.75 -2.50
CA MET A 49 -11.74 2.04 -3.32
C MET A 49 -12.01 0.95 -4.36
N ASN A 50 -10.98 0.36 -4.95
CA ASN A 50 -11.14 -0.74 -5.89
C ASN A 50 -11.75 -1.97 -5.21
N ILE A 51 -11.28 -2.35 -4.02
CA ILE A 51 -11.86 -3.46 -3.24
C ILE A 51 -13.33 -3.18 -2.90
N LEU A 52 -13.64 -1.98 -2.39
CA LEU A 52 -15.01 -1.60 -2.04
C LEU A 52 -15.95 -1.57 -3.25
N ASN A 53 -15.44 -1.21 -4.43
CA ASN A 53 -16.20 -1.23 -5.67
C ASN A 53 -16.44 -2.66 -6.18
N MET A 54 -15.51 -3.59 -5.92
CA MET A 54 -15.69 -5.01 -6.22
C MET A 54 -16.74 -5.66 -5.31
N GLU A 55 -16.74 -5.33 -4.01
CA GLU A 55 -17.73 -5.86 -3.06
C GLU A 55 -19.18 -5.44 -3.35
N LYS A 56 -19.39 -4.32 -4.07
CA LYS A 56 -20.72 -3.70 -4.24
C LYS A 56 -21.39 -3.91 -5.59
N LYS A 57 -20.81 -4.69 -6.50
CA LYS A 57 -21.40 -4.90 -7.83
C LYS A 57 -21.87 -6.33 -8.00
N LEU A 58 -23.19 -6.52 -7.88
CA LEU A 58 -23.85 -7.63 -8.54
C LEU A 58 -23.72 -7.43 -10.06
N PRO A 59 -23.52 -8.51 -10.85
CA PRO A 59 -23.51 -8.42 -12.31
C PRO A 59 -24.74 -7.68 -12.85
N ASP A 60 -24.60 -6.95 -13.96
CA ASP A 60 -25.72 -6.21 -14.57
C ASP A 60 -26.88 -7.14 -15.00
N ASN A 61 -26.62 -8.44 -15.15
CA ASN A 61 -27.58 -9.49 -15.48
C ASN A 61 -28.02 -10.34 -14.27
N PHE A 62 -27.75 -9.90 -13.04
CA PHE A 62 -28.09 -10.66 -11.83
C PHE A 62 -29.61 -10.72 -11.62
N ASP A 63 -30.19 -11.90 -11.82
CA ASP A 63 -31.59 -12.18 -11.48
C ASP A 63 -31.68 -12.88 -10.12
N MET A 64 -31.98 -12.10 -9.09
CA MET A 64 -32.11 -12.57 -7.70
C MET A 64 -33.07 -13.76 -7.55
N LYS A 65 -34.13 -13.84 -8.37
CA LYS A 65 -35.13 -14.92 -8.24
C LYS A 65 -34.61 -16.23 -8.80
N LYS A 66 -33.93 -16.16 -9.95
CA LYS A 66 -33.33 -17.33 -10.60
C LYS A 66 -32.21 -17.93 -9.74
N GLU A 67 -31.29 -17.10 -9.25
CA GLU A 67 -30.17 -17.51 -8.39
C GLU A 67 -30.66 -18.14 -7.08
N LEU A 68 -31.70 -17.57 -6.47
CA LEU A 68 -32.30 -18.12 -5.25
C LEU A 68 -32.97 -19.47 -5.50
N GLN A 69 -33.59 -19.66 -6.66
CA GLN A 69 -34.22 -20.92 -7.04
C GLN A 69 -33.16 -22.01 -7.26
N GLU A 70 -32.12 -21.71 -8.05
CA GLU A 70 -31.00 -22.63 -8.31
C GLU A 70 -30.30 -23.04 -7.01
N ALA A 71 -30.05 -22.11 -6.09
CA ALA A 71 -29.43 -22.43 -4.79
C ALA A 71 -30.33 -23.29 -3.88
N ARG A 72 -31.66 -23.18 -4.01
CA ARG A 72 -32.61 -24.04 -3.27
C ARG A 72 -32.66 -25.43 -3.88
N GLU A 73 -32.68 -25.53 -5.21
CA GLU A 73 -32.61 -26.80 -5.92
C GLU A 73 -31.31 -27.54 -5.59
N GLU A 74 -30.13 -26.91 -5.73
CA GLU A 74 -28.85 -27.56 -5.38
C GLU A 74 -28.77 -28.04 -3.92
N LYS A 75 -29.31 -27.24 -2.98
CA LYS A 75 -29.25 -27.56 -1.55
C LYS A 75 -30.26 -28.63 -1.13
N TYR A 76 -31.41 -28.72 -1.78
CA TYR A 76 -32.51 -29.58 -1.34
C TYR A 76 -32.84 -30.75 -2.30
N ASP A 77 -32.43 -30.71 -3.58
CA ASP A 77 -32.60 -31.83 -4.53
C ASP A 77 -31.53 -32.92 -4.39
N ASN A 78 -30.45 -32.68 -3.62
CA ASN A 78 -29.48 -33.72 -3.28
C ASN A 78 -29.92 -34.65 -2.12
N PHE A 79 -31.18 -34.56 -1.69
CA PHE A 79 -31.78 -35.44 -0.68
C PHE A 79 -32.71 -36.52 -1.27
N GLY A 80 -32.64 -36.77 -2.58
CA GLY A 80 -33.33 -37.86 -3.29
C GLY A 80 -32.46 -39.09 -3.49
#